data_AF-A0A8H5CL83-F1
#
_entry.id   AF-A0A8H5CL83-F1
#
_cell.length_a   1.000
_cell.length_b   1.000
_cell.length_c   1.000
_cell.angle_alpha   90.00
_cell.angle_beta   90.00
_cell.angle_gamma   90.00
#
_symmetry.space_group_name_H-M   'P 1'
#
loop_
_entity.id
_entity.type
_entity.pdbx_description
1 polymer ?
#
loop_
_entity_poly.entity_id
_entity_poly.type
_entity_poly.pdbx_seq_one_letter_code
_entity_poly.pdbx_strand_id
1 'polypeptide(L)'
;MSAKYDYDHNTYIAVTLDPQSSFFSSPSTLSEIHPALTHVGQVGKLKDVQLISFVKADWEEKLEEIIQALQSIEGVIKVDVQEVKDLTKRWSAELQARKLSQASIKMDMQESKAPEEVSKTECSSQQAN
;
A
#
# COMPACT_ATOMS: atom_id res chain seq x y z
N MET A 1 10.08 -23.94 -12.48
CA MET A 1 10.95 -22.75 -12.49
C MET A 1 10.10 -21.57 -12.09
N SER A 2 10.30 -21.02 -10.89
CA SER A 2 9.52 -19.88 -10.41
C SER A 2 10.10 -18.61 -11.03
N ALA A 3 9.44 -18.06 -12.05
CA ALA A 3 9.80 -16.76 -12.59
C ALA A 3 9.60 -15.72 -11.47
N LYS A 4 10.71 -15.15 -11.00
CA LYS A 4 10.69 -14.11 -9.98
C LYS A 4 10.33 -12.81 -10.69
N TYR A 5 9.11 -12.33 -10.50
CA TYR A 5 8.69 -11.02 -10.98
C TYR A 5 9.46 -9.93 -10.23
N ASP A 6 10.09 -9.04 -10.97
CA ASP A 6 10.75 -7.85 -10.44
C ASP A 6 9.74 -6.69 -10.46
N TYR A 7 9.21 -6.34 -9.29
CA TYR A 7 8.28 -5.22 -9.10
C TYR A 7 8.99 -3.89 -8.79
N ASP A 8 10.32 -3.91 -8.65
CA ASP A 8 11.12 -2.71 -8.39
C ASP A 8 11.32 -1.95 -9.69
N HIS A 9 11.63 -2.69 -10.76
CA HIS A 9 11.91 -2.16 -12.09
C HIS A 9 10.71 -2.19 -13.03
N ASN A 10 9.79 -3.15 -12.85
CA ASN A 10 8.66 -3.34 -13.77
C ASN A 10 7.32 -3.20 -13.07
N THR A 11 6.39 -2.54 -13.75
CA THR A 11 4.98 -2.56 -13.42
C THR A 11 4.28 -3.64 -14.25
N TYR A 12 3.32 -4.33 -13.64
CA TYR A 12 2.57 -5.39 -14.31
C TYR A 12 1.13 -4.96 -14.50
N ILE A 13 0.61 -5.25 -15.69
CA ILE A 13 -0.77 -4.99 -16.08
C ILE A 13 -1.40 -6.31 -16.43
N ALA A 14 -2.53 -6.61 -15.80
CA ALA A 14 -3.38 -7.71 -16.17
C ALA A 14 -4.44 -7.22 -17.16
N VAL A 15 -4.43 -7.80 -18.36
CA VAL A 15 -5.40 -7.50 -19.42
C VAL A 15 -6.33 -8.70 -19.56
N THR A 16 -7.62 -8.47 -19.37
CA THR A 16 -8.68 -9.45 -19.61
C THR A 16 -9.13 -9.33 -21.05
N LEU A 17 -8.92 -10.39 -21.81
CA LEU A 17 -9.30 -10.50 -23.21
C LEU A 17 -10.67 -11.17 -23.35
N ASP A 18 -11.39 -10.81 -24.40
CA ASP A 18 -12.62 -11.47 -24.79
C ASP A 18 -12.29 -12.82 -25.47
N PRO A 19 -12.95 -13.92 -25.07
CA PRO A 19 -12.71 -15.24 -25.67
C PRO A 19 -13.10 -15.34 -27.15
N GLN A 20 -13.90 -14.41 -27.68
CA GLN A 20 -14.21 -14.29 -29.11
C GLN A 20 -13.20 -13.43 -29.88
N SER A 21 -12.27 -12.76 -29.19
CA SER A 21 -11.29 -11.89 -29.84
C SER A 21 -10.14 -12.66 -30.50
N SER A 22 -9.58 -12.06 -31.55
CA SER A 22 -8.37 -12.52 -32.23
C SER A 22 -7.17 -12.63 -31.28
N PHE A 23 -7.15 -11.79 -30.23
CA PHE A 23 -6.09 -11.72 -29.23
C PHE A 23 -6.09 -12.92 -28.27
N PHE A 24 -7.23 -13.61 -28.11
CA PHE A 24 -7.29 -14.85 -27.35
C PHE A 24 -6.49 -15.97 -28.01
N SER A 25 -6.42 -15.98 -29.35
CA SER A 25 -5.65 -16.98 -30.10
C SER A 25 -4.15 -16.64 -30.16
N SER A 26 -3.82 -15.34 -30.20
CA SER A 26 -2.44 -14.84 -30.35
C SER A 26 -2.13 -13.75 -29.32
N PRO A 27 -1.85 -14.09 -28.05
CA PRO A 27 -1.63 -13.09 -27.01
C PRO A 27 -0.33 -12.29 -27.18
N SER A 28 0.60 -12.77 -28.00
CA SER A 28 1.89 -12.10 -28.27
C SER A 28 1.76 -10.81 -29.08
N THR A 29 0.65 -10.62 -29.81
CA THR A 29 0.41 -9.37 -30.57
C THR A 29 0.20 -8.17 -29.67
N LEU A 30 -0.08 -8.37 -28.37
CA LEU A 30 -0.17 -7.29 -27.39
C LEU A 30 1.17 -6.56 -27.19
N SER A 31 2.30 -7.22 -27.45
CA SER A 31 3.62 -6.58 -27.42
C SER A 31 3.92 -5.75 -28.66
N GLU A 32 3.16 -5.91 -29.74
CA GLU A 32 3.33 -5.13 -30.98
C GLU A 32 2.67 -3.76 -30.88
N ILE A 33 1.74 -3.57 -29.93
CA ILE A 33 1.00 -2.31 -29.73
C ILE A 33 1.96 -1.20 -29.30
N HIS A 34 2.89 -1.51 -28.39
CA HIS A 34 3.80 -0.52 -27.86
C HIS A 34 5.17 -1.17 -27.55
N PRO A 35 6.28 -0.57 -28.02
CA PRO A 35 7.62 -1.17 -27.93
C PRO A 35 8.12 -1.35 -26.49
N ALA A 36 7.55 -0.62 -25.53
CA ALA A 36 7.89 -0.77 -24.12
C ALA A 36 7.01 -1.80 -23.37
N LEU A 37 6.04 -2.43 -24.05
CA LEU A 37 5.24 -3.52 -23.47
C LEU A 37 5.90 -4.86 -23.78
N THR A 38 6.14 -5.65 -22.73
CA THR A 38 6.67 -7.01 -22.85
C THR A 38 5.65 -8.00 -22.34
N HIS A 39 5.18 -8.89 -23.22
CA HIS A 39 4.28 -9.99 -22.84
C HIS A 39 5.02 -10.96 -21.92
N VAL A 40 4.47 -11.17 -20.73
CA VAL A 40 5.06 -12.06 -19.72
C VAL A 40 4.43 -13.45 -19.82
N GLY A 41 3.12 -13.50 -20.01
CA GLY A 41 2.36 -14.75 -20.12
C GLY A 41 0.98 -14.66 -19.50
N GLN A 42 0.35 -15.81 -19.28
CA GLN A 42 -0.99 -15.90 -18.68
C GLN A 42 -0.95 -15.84 -17.15
N VAL A 43 -2.02 -15.32 -16.54
CA VAL A 43 -2.13 -15.24 -15.06
C VAL A 43 -2.64 -16.57 -14.50
N GLY A 44 -1.69 -17.41 -14.06
CA GLY A 44 -1.99 -18.68 -13.39
C GLY A 44 -2.70 -19.68 -14.29
N LYS A 45 -3.99 -19.94 -14.02
CA LYS A 45 -4.84 -20.86 -14.80
C LYS A 45 -5.86 -20.14 -15.70
N LEU A 46 -5.93 -18.81 -15.60
CA LEU A 46 -6.82 -18.00 -16.43
C LEU A 46 -6.15 -17.79 -17.79
N LYS A 47 -6.81 -18.21 -18.86
CA LYS A 47 -6.29 -18.12 -20.24
C LYS A 47 -6.70 -16.80 -20.91
N ASP A 48 -7.82 -16.27 -20.47
CA ASP A 48 -8.40 -14.98 -20.85
C ASP A 48 -7.61 -13.81 -20.26
N VAL A 49 -6.90 -14.01 -19.14
CA VAL A 49 -6.09 -12.95 -18.51
C VAL A 49 -4.63 -13.10 -18.90
N GLN A 50 -4.12 -12.09 -19.62
CA GLN A 50 -2.72 -11.97 -20.00
C GLN A 50 -2.03 -10.93 -19.12
N LEU A 51 -0.80 -11.24 -18.72
CA LEU A 51 0.08 -10.38 -17.95
C LEU A 51 1.10 -9.73 -18.87
N ILE A 52 1.16 -8.41 -18.80
CA ILE A 52 2.09 -7.58 -19.56
C ILE A 52 2.96 -6.84 -18.55
N SER A 53 4.25 -6.74 -18.84
CA SER A 53 5.22 -5.98 -18.06
C SER A 53 5.64 -4.72 -18.79
N PHE A 54 5.94 -3.69 -18.01
CA PHE A 54 6.34 -2.39 -18.49
C PHE A 54 7.40 -1.78 -17.54
N VAL A 55 8.35 -1.02 -18.07
CA VAL A 55 9.44 -0.41 -17.29
C VAL A 55 8.91 0.79 -16.49
N LYS A 56 9.12 0.78 -15.17
CA LYS A 56 8.56 1.79 -14.27
C LYS A 56 9.02 3.22 -14.56
N ALA A 57 10.19 3.41 -15.16
CA ALA A 57 10.76 4.72 -15.50
C ALA A 57 9.86 5.55 -16.44
N ASP A 58 9.17 4.89 -17.38
CA ASP A 58 8.31 5.53 -18.36
C ASP A 58 6.82 5.50 -17.95
N TRP A 59 6.53 5.06 -16.72
CA TRP A 59 5.18 4.72 -16.30
C TRP A 59 4.28 5.94 -16.28
N GLU A 60 4.63 7.00 -15.55
CA GLU A 60 3.75 8.15 -15.40
C GLU A 60 3.46 8.87 -16.72
N GLU A 61 4.43 8.90 -17.64
CA GLU A 61 4.28 9.63 -18.91
C GLU A 61 3.54 8.82 -19.98
N LYS A 62 3.73 7.49 -20.02
CA LYS A 62 3.16 6.62 -21.08
C LYS A 62 1.96 5.81 -20.62
N LEU A 63 1.62 5.82 -19.32
CA LEU A 63 0.53 5.02 -18.78
C LEU A 63 -0.80 5.34 -19.43
N GLU A 64 -1.17 6.61 -19.49
CA GLU A 64 -2.46 7.03 -20.02
C GLU A 64 -2.59 6.65 -21.50
N GLU A 65 -1.52 6.88 -22.28
CA GLU A 65 -1.45 6.50 -23.69
C GLU A 65 -1.59 4.98 -23.87
N ILE A 66 -0.90 4.19 -23.05
CA ILE A 66 -0.93 2.73 -23.11
C ILE A 66 -2.28 2.18 -22.69
N ILE A 67 -2.87 2.68 -21.60
CA ILE A 67 -4.20 2.26 -21.16
C ILE A 67 -5.23 2.60 -22.24
N GLN A 68 -5.14 3.80 -22.80
CA GLN A 68 -6.06 4.23 -23.86
C GLN A 68 -5.89 3.40 -25.13
N ALA A 69 -4.65 3.09 -25.52
CA ALA A 69 -4.37 2.19 -26.65
C ALA A 69 -4.92 0.79 -26.40
N LEU A 70 -4.72 0.22 -25.20
CA LEU A 70 -5.25 -1.09 -24.82
C LEU A 70 -6.79 -1.12 -24.78
N GLN A 71 -7.43 -0.06 -24.29
CA GLN A 71 -8.89 0.05 -24.25
C GLN A 71 -9.51 0.30 -25.63
N SER A 72 -8.76 0.90 -26.55
CA SER A 72 -9.21 1.16 -27.92
C SER A 72 -9.19 -0.12 -28.78
N ILE A 73 -8.60 -1.20 -28.29
CA ILE A 73 -8.52 -2.48 -29.00
C ILE A 73 -9.81 -3.26 -28.83
N GLU A 74 -10.40 -3.61 -29.96
CA GLU A 74 -11.57 -4.48 -30.01
C GLU A 74 -11.20 -5.89 -29.51
N GLY A 75 -11.77 -6.27 -28.37
CA GLY A 75 -11.50 -7.54 -27.70
C GLY A 75 -10.80 -7.44 -26.34
N VAL A 76 -10.47 -6.23 -25.86
CA VAL A 76 -10.05 -6.03 -24.47
C VAL A 76 -11.29 -5.68 -23.63
N ILE A 77 -11.61 -6.55 -22.65
CA ILE A 77 -12.75 -6.34 -21.74
C ILE A 77 -12.35 -5.41 -20.60
N LYS A 78 -11.17 -5.65 -20.03
CA LYS A 78 -10.73 -4.97 -18.81
C LYS A 78 -9.20 -4.87 -18.78
N VAL A 79 -8.72 -3.74 -18.30
CA VAL A 79 -7.31 -3.51 -17.98
C VAL A 79 -7.22 -3.24 -16.47
N ASP A 80 -6.37 -4.00 -15.78
CA ASP A 80 -6.17 -3.90 -14.33
C ASP A 80 -4.68 -3.72 -14.05
N VAL A 81 -4.31 -2.58 -13.48
CA VAL A 81 -2.93 -2.28 -13.14
C VAL A 81 -2.62 -2.89 -11.77
N GLN A 82 -1.59 -3.73 -11.72
CA GLN A 82 -1.14 -4.33 -10.48
C GLN A 82 -0.08 -3.43 -9.81
N GLU A 83 -0.54 -2.40 -9.12
CA GLU A 83 0.29 -1.64 -8.19
C GLU A 83 0.35 -2.37 -6.84
N VAL A 84 1.55 -2.55 -6.29
CA VAL A 84 1.71 -3.01 -4.91
C VAL A 84 1.19 -1.89 -4.00
N LYS A 85 -0.10 -1.95 -3.66
CA LYS A 85 -0.69 -1.05 -2.66
C LYS A 85 -0.05 -1.36 -1.31
N ASP A 86 0.80 -0.44 -0.86
CA ASP A 86 1.37 -0.43 0.48
C ASP A 86 0.24 -0.40 1.54
N LEU A 87 -0.15 -1.58 2.03
CA LEU A 87 -1.17 -1.73 3.08
C LEU A 87 -0.64 -1.34 4.49
N THR A 88 0.59 -0.83 4.57
CA THR A 88 1.31 -0.50 5.79
C THR A 88 0.61 0.59 6.62
N LYS A 89 -0.35 1.32 6.05
CA LYS A 89 -1.14 2.35 6.77
C LYS A 89 -2.23 1.82 7.70
N ARG A 90 -2.59 0.53 7.69
CA ARG A 90 -3.64 -0.01 8.60
C ARG A 90 -3.13 -0.30 10.02
N TRP A 91 -1.84 -0.59 10.19
CA TRP A 91 -1.30 -0.98 11.50
C TRP A 91 -0.92 0.21 12.39
N SER A 92 -0.62 1.38 11.82
CA SER A 92 -0.15 2.53 12.61
C SER A 92 -1.27 3.18 13.44
N ALA A 93 -2.51 3.21 12.94
CA ALA A 93 -3.62 3.86 13.61
C ALA A 93 -4.03 3.15 14.92
N GLU A 94 -4.00 1.81 14.95
CA GLU A 94 -4.42 1.04 16.13
C GLU A 94 -3.39 1.11 17.27
N LEU A 95 -2.10 1.17 16.94
CA LEU A 95 -1.02 1.33 17.92
C LEU A 95 -1.03 2.71 18.59
N GLN A 96 -1.40 3.77 17.86
CA GLN A 96 -1.52 5.11 18.44
C GLN A 96 -2.71 5.22 19.40
N ALA A 97 -3.84 4.58 19.08
CA ALA A 97 -5.02 4.57 19.95
C ALA A 97 -4.77 3.82 21.28
N ARG A 98 -4.06 2.68 21.27
CA ARG A 98 -3.73 1.93 22.50
C ARG A 98 -2.73 2.67 23.40
N LYS A 99 -1.80 3.45 22.85
CA LYS A 99 -0.85 4.24 23.66
C LYS A 99 -1.53 5.38 24.43
N LEU A 100 -2.53 6.03 23.85
CA LEU A 100 -3.29 7.10 24.53
C LEU A 100 -4.17 6.56 25.65
N SER A 101 -4.77 5.37 25.48
CA SER A 101 -5.55 4.70 26.53
C SER A 101 -4.71 4.35 27.78
N GLN A 102 -3.45 3.95 27.62
CA GLN A 102 -2.58 3.64 28.77
C GLN A 102 -2.09 4.89 29.51
N ALA A 103 -2.11 6.06 28.89
CA ALA A 103 -1.70 7.32 29.54
C ALA A 103 -2.76 7.83 30.54
N SER A 104 -4.05 7.70 30.25
CA SER A 104 -5.12 8.12 31.18
C SER A 104 -5.19 7.27 32.45
N ILE A 105 -4.92 5.96 32.37
CA ILE A 105 -5.01 5.06 33.53
C ILE A 105 -3.94 5.36 34.59
N LYS A 106 -2.82 6.01 34.22
CA LYS A 106 -1.74 6.37 35.17
C LYS A 106 -1.98 7.68 35.91
N MET A 107 -2.86 8.56 35.45
CA MET A 107 -3.14 9.84 36.13
C MET A 107 -4.16 9.69 37.27
N ASP A 108 -5.05 8.69 37.22
CA ASP A 108 -6.08 8.48 38.26
C ASP A 108 -5.52 7.86 39.56
N MET A 109 -4.30 7.33 39.55
CA MET A 109 -3.67 6.66 40.71
C MET A 109 -2.61 7.52 41.42
N GLN A 110 -2.72 8.85 41.34
CA GLN A 110 -1.91 9.77 42.16
C GLN A 110 -2.75 10.70 43.06
N GLU A 111 -4.08 10.70 42.95
CA GLU A 111 -4.95 11.57 43.77
C GLU A 111 -5.47 10.87 45.04
N SER A 112 -4.68 9.96 45.61
CA SER A 112 -5.00 9.31 46.90
C SER A 112 -3.74 9.18 47.76
N LYS A 113 -3.13 10.31 48.09
CA LYS A 113 -2.25 10.39 49.26
C LYS A 113 -2.51 11.69 50.00
N ALA A 114 -3.59 11.70 50.77
CA ALA A 114 -3.76 12.63 51.88
C ALA A 114 -2.62 12.42 52.89
N PRO A 115 -2.07 13.50 53.47
CA PRO A 115 -1.59 13.46 54.84
C PRO A 115 -2.60 14.18 55.75
N GLU A 116 -3.23 13.38 56.59
CA GLU A 116 -3.95 13.79 57.79
C GLU A 116 -2.98 14.49 58.77
N GLU A 117 -3.52 15.46 59.50
CA GLU A 117 -2.90 16.34 60.48
C GLU A 117 -1.99 15.66 61.52
N VAL A 118 -1.09 16.44 62.15
CA VAL A 118 -1.19 16.85 63.58
C VAL A 118 0.13 17.49 64.04
N SER A 119 0.05 18.81 64.25
CA SER A 119 0.38 19.55 65.48
C SER A 119 1.74 19.46 66.20
N LYS A 120 2.23 20.67 66.55
CA LYS A 120 3.00 21.09 67.75
C LYS A 120 4.50 20.70 67.75
N THR A 121 5.47 21.52 68.17
CA THR A 121 5.51 22.76 68.98
C THR A 121 6.89 23.41 68.82
N GLU A 122 6.93 24.75 68.86
CA GLU A 122 7.93 25.62 69.55
C GLU A 122 9.44 25.64 69.25
N CYS A 123 9.96 26.87 69.44
CA CYS A 123 11.33 27.27 69.78
C CYS A 123 12.41 27.19 68.68
N SER A 124 13.29 28.16 68.47
CA SER A 124 13.50 29.48 69.06
C SER A 124 14.54 30.19 68.20
N SER A 125 14.26 31.46 67.90
CA SER A 125 15.16 32.63 67.92
C SER A 125 16.47 32.71 67.10
N GLN A 126 16.76 33.99 66.80
CA GLN A 126 18.03 34.65 66.42
C GLN A 126 18.36 34.74 64.93
N GLN A 127 18.92 35.82 64.36
CA GLN A 127 19.10 37.25 64.68
C GLN A 127 19.92 37.84 63.49
N ALA A 128 19.76 39.14 63.20
CA ALA A 128 20.65 40.01 62.42
C ALA A 128 20.74 39.75 60.91
N ASN A 129 20.85 40.74 60.01
CA ASN A 129 21.33 42.12 60.11
C ASN A 129 20.63 42.96 59.02
#